data_AF-A0ABD3QLE1-F1
#
_entry.id   AF-A0ABD3QLE1-F1
#
_cell.length_a   1.000
_cell.length_b   1.000
_cell.length_c   1.000
_cell.angle_alpha   90.00
_cell.angle_beta   90.00
_cell.angle_gamma   90.00
#
_symmetry.space_group_name_H-M   'P 1'
#
loop_
_entity.id
_entity.type
_entity.pdbx_description
1 polymer ?
#
loop_
_entity_poly.entity_id
_entity_poly.type
_entity_poly.pdbx_seq_one_letter_code
_entity_poly.pdbx_strand_id
1 'polypeptide(L)'
;MLAYPKTLRLAPVLSQGRLLRHSCDTLLTRTFSHKLPSSPSLTAEEQNVVDSLVADIRANDVHNEIDDEKRMRQRIALSKAITLVESKSPTRRLMADVLLDRLRKSANLDKDKSDNSCDSFRLGIAGPPGVGKSTFVEALGLYILGLQKEGANEANGKSEFIPEKLAVLCIDPSSHVTGGSILGDKTRMLNLSYHPRAYVRPSPSSGTLGGLGAYTFDAASLCELAGYALTIVETVGVGQSEVELAECCDLFVLLLAPGGGDELQGSKKGIIEVADVLVVNKADGDLKSVARRTASEYKKAMGLLRKPVGWWGSAQDKSSKCETSSGHSTRSGQPAAPPVLLVSAKTGFGIPELFKTIVSYKNYTQTSGYLEEKRRKQNRYWMWKYLRERLLETTQQDGRVRKKAEKIEHDLDSGLIAPRNAAGELWSSIVDSTDKYNGSKTD
;
A
#
# COMPACT_ATOMS: atom_id res chain seq x y z
N MET A 1 -4.88 -18.45 8.71
CA MET A 1 -4.18 -18.76 9.99
C MET A 1 -2.69 -18.99 9.72
N LEU A 2 -1.96 -17.91 9.45
CA LEU A 2 -0.54 -17.78 9.76
C LEU A 2 -0.51 -16.75 10.88
N ALA A 3 -0.63 -17.25 12.12
CA ALA A 3 -0.40 -16.42 13.27
C ALA A 3 1.08 -16.05 13.24
N TYR A 4 1.40 -14.83 12.81
CA TYR A 4 2.70 -14.25 13.09
C TYR A 4 2.92 -14.36 14.61
N PRO A 5 3.96 -15.06 15.07
CA PRO A 5 4.20 -15.16 16.49
C PRO A 5 4.36 -13.74 17.02
N LYS A 6 3.54 -13.42 18.03
CA LYS A 6 3.68 -12.23 18.86
C LYS A 6 5.16 -12.08 19.20
N THR A 7 5.76 -11.00 18.72
CA THR A 7 7.00 -10.43 19.27
C THR A 7 8.12 -11.45 19.53
N LEU A 8 8.95 -11.70 18.52
CA LEU A 8 10.37 -11.83 18.79
C LEU A 8 10.87 -10.43 19.20
N ARG A 9 10.63 -10.08 20.47
CA ARG A 9 11.49 -9.13 21.16
C ARG A 9 12.87 -9.78 21.15
N LEU A 10 13.79 -9.25 20.35
CA LEU A 10 15.23 -9.50 20.49
C LEU A 10 15.80 -8.83 21.77
N ALA A 11 15.07 -8.93 22.89
CA ALA A 11 15.47 -8.55 24.23
C ALA A 11 14.41 -9.14 25.18
N PRO A 12 14.66 -10.30 25.82
CA PRO A 12 15.69 -10.39 26.84
C PRO A 12 16.40 -11.77 26.86
N VAL A 13 17.56 -11.88 26.22
CA VAL A 13 18.58 -12.88 26.59
C VAL A 13 19.72 -12.21 27.38
N LEU A 14 19.58 -10.92 27.70
CA LEU A 14 20.57 -10.14 28.44
C LEU A 14 20.26 -9.94 29.94
N SER A 15 19.24 -10.60 30.52
CA SER A 15 18.87 -10.33 31.92
C SER A 15 19.05 -11.47 32.94
N GLN A 16 19.37 -12.71 32.55
CA GLN A 16 19.74 -13.74 33.54
C GLN A 16 20.83 -14.67 33.00
N GLY A 17 22.07 -14.35 33.37
CA GLY A 17 23.26 -15.08 32.99
C GLY A 17 24.51 -14.34 33.45
N ARG A 18 24.75 -14.32 34.76
CA ARG A 18 26.08 -14.02 35.31
C ARG A 18 27.02 -15.13 34.81
N LEU A 19 27.70 -14.92 33.69
CA LEU A 19 28.99 -15.50 33.29
C LEU A 19 29.25 -15.06 31.84
N LEU A 20 30.45 -14.50 31.59
CA LEU A 20 30.95 -13.99 30.30
C LEU A 20 30.55 -12.55 29.90
N ARG A 21 30.78 -11.59 30.79
CA ARG A 21 30.74 -10.13 30.48
C ARG A 21 31.99 -9.56 29.79
N HIS A 22 32.95 -10.38 29.38
CA HIS A 22 34.22 -9.88 28.81
C HIS A 22 34.48 -10.20 27.34
N SER A 23 33.53 -10.77 26.58
CA SER A 23 33.79 -11.12 25.16
C SER A 23 32.68 -10.83 24.15
N CYS A 24 31.49 -10.36 24.56
CA CYS A 24 30.41 -10.04 23.61
C CYS A 24 30.36 -8.57 23.16
N ASP A 25 30.72 -7.62 24.03
CA ASP A 25 30.68 -6.19 23.66
C ASP A 25 31.74 -5.80 22.63
N THR A 26 32.80 -6.61 22.49
CA THR A 26 33.91 -6.33 21.57
C THR A 26 33.68 -6.86 20.15
N LEU A 27 32.73 -7.79 19.92
CA LEU A 27 32.51 -8.41 18.61
C LEU A 27 31.48 -7.65 17.75
N LEU A 28 30.42 -7.09 18.37
CA LEU A 28 29.40 -6.32 17.65
C LEU A 28 29.78 -4.85 17.43
N THR A 29 30.63 -4.28 18.29
CA THR A 29 31.11 -2.90 18.11
C THR A 29 32.31 -2.79 17.16
N ARG A 30 33.12 -3.86 17.01
CA ARG A 30 34.26 -3.86 16.07
C ARG A 30 33.88 -4.15 14.61
N THR A 31 32.79 -4.88 14.35
CA THR A 31 32.38 -5.25 12.99
C THR A 31 31.73 -4.11 12.19
N PHE A 32 31.22 -3.06 12.86
CA PHE A 32 30.56 -1.92 12.23
C PHE A 32 31.22 -0.56 12.53
N SER A 33 32.53 -0.53 12.83
CA SER A 33 33.26 0.71 13.19
C SER A 33 33.98 1.39 12.00
N HIS A 34 33.80 0.92 10.76
CA HIS A 34 34.16 1.75 9.62
C HIS A 34 33.06 2.80 9.40
N LYS A 35 33.49 4.06 9.24
CA LYS A 35 32.70 5.12 8.59
C LYS A 35 31.92 4.46 7.46
N LEU A 36 30.59 4.38 7.62
CA LEU A 36 29.70 4.11 6.50
C LEU A 36 30.28 4.90 5.31
N PRO A 37 30.46 4.30 4.12
CA PRO A 37 30.85 5.08 2.95
C PRO A 37 29.97 6.32 2.96
N SER A 38 30.60 7.51 2.95
CA SER A 38 29.89 8.78 3.13
C SER A 38 28.62 8.68 2.32
N SER A 39 27.46 8.70 3.01
CA SER A 39 26.16 8.46 2.39
C SER A 39 26.18 9.23 1.08
N PRO A 40 25.95 8.58 -0.08
CA PRO A 40 26.14 9.24 -1.36
C PRO A 40 25.39 10.57 -1.31
N SER A 41 26.10 11.66 -1.54
CA SER A 41 25.55 13.01 -1.44
C SER A 41 25.12 13.45 -2.81
N LEU A 42 23.93 14.04 -2.90
CA LEU A 42 23.44 14.63 -4.14
C LEU A 42 24.40 15.73 -4.61
N THR A 43 24.57 15.83 -5.93
CA THR A 43 25.23 17.00 -6.53
C THR A 43 24.38 18.25 -6.34
N ALA A 44 24.96 19.44 -6.51
CA ALA A 44 24.20 20.69 -6.41
C ALA A 44 23.04 20.75 -7.43
N GLU A 45 23.23 20.19 -8.62
CA GLU A 45 22.19 20.11 -9.65
C GLU A 45 21.05 19.17 -9.24
N GLU A 46 21.37 17.97 -8.76
CA GLU A 46 20.38 17.02 -8.25
C GLU A 46 19.62 17.59 -7.04
N GLN A 47 20.32 18.33 -6.19
CA GLN A 47 19.74 19.02 -5.04
C GLN A 47 18.72 20.07 -5.48
N ASN A 48 19.07 20.89 -6.48
CA ASN A 48 18.15 21.88 -7.06
C ASN A 48 16.92 21.24 -7.69
N VAL A 49 17.07 20.09 -8.36
CA VAL A 49 15.93 19.32 -8.90
C VAL A 49 14.99 18.89 -7.78
N VAL A 50 15.54 18.32 -6.69
CA VAL A 50 14.73 17.91 -5.54
C VAL A 50 14.03 19.11 -4.90
N ASP A 51 14.72 20.25 -4.75
CA ASP A 51 14.14 21.46 -4.17
C ASP A 51 13.02 22.06 -5.01
N SER A 52 13.19 22.09 -6.33
CA SER A 52 12.12 22.48 -7.25
C SER A 52 10.92 21.56 -7.14
N LEU A 53 11.12 20.24 -7.05
CA LEU A 53 10.02 19.28 -6.89
C LEU A 53 9.30 19.46 -5.56
N VAL A 54 10.02 19.69 -4.45
CA VAL A 54 9.42 19.97 -3.14
C VAL A 54 8.53 21.23 -3.22
N ALA A 55 9.03 22.31 -3.81
CA ALA A 55 8.29 23.56 -3.95
C ALA A 55 7.02 23.39 -4.81
N ASP A 56 7.14 22.75 -5.97
CA ASP A 56 6.01 22.55 -6.88
C ASP A 56 4.96 21.57 -6.32
N ILE A 57 5.39 20.54 -5.57
CA ILE A 57 4.47 19.60 -4.91
C ILE A 57 3.72 20.28 -3.76
N ARG A 58 4.41 21.13 -2.97
CA ARG A 58 3.82 21.83 -1.82
C ARG A 58 3.15 23.15 -2.18
N ALA A 59 3.14 23.54 -3.45
CA ALA A 59 2.38 24.69 -3.90
C ALA A 59 0.89 24.44 -3.62
N ASN A 60 0.44 24.81 -2.42
CA ASN A 60 -0.95 24.75 -2.02
C ASN A 60 -1.72 25.84 -2.78
N ASP A 61 -2.96 25.54 -3.14
CA ASP A 61 -3.95 26.53 -3.54
C ASP A 61 -4.30 27.37 -2.29
N VAL A 62 -3.40 28.26 -1.85
CA VAL A 62 -3.55 29.06 -0.62
C VAL A 62 -4.70 30.08 -0.74
N HIS A 63 -5.21 30.32 -1.95
CA HIS A 63 -6.34 31.19 -2.21
C HIS A 63 -7.35 30.46 -3.10
N ASN A 64 -8.64 30.60 -2.78
CA ASN A 64 -9.81 30.00 -3.45
C ASN A 64 -9.98 30.37 -4.95
N GLU A 65 -8.94 30.86 -5.61
CA GLU A 65 -8.89 31.01 -7.05
C GLU A 65 -8.33 29.72 -7.67
N ILE A 66 -9.14 29.09 -8.51
CA ILE A 66 -8.76 27.91 -9.28
C ILE A 66 -7.67 28.33 -10.27
N ASP A 67 -6.41 28.11 -9.91
CA ASP A 67 -5.26 28.33 -10.78
C ASP A 67 -4.90 27.02 -11.48
N ASP A 68 -5.47 26.81 -12.67
CA ASP A 68 -5.25 25.61 -13.46
C ASP A 68 -3.76 25.42 -13.84
N GLU A 69 -2.99 26.50 -13.96
CA GLU A 69 -1.54 26.42 -14.24
C GLU A 69 -0.77 25.87 -13.03
N LYS A 70 -1.06 26.36 -11.81
CA LYS A 70 -0.48 25.81 -10.58
C LYS A 70 -0.82 24.34 -10.40
N ARG A 71 -2.08 23.97 -10.62
CA ARG A 71 -2.53 22.56 -10.54
C ARG A 71 -1.80 21.69 -11.56
N MET A 72 -1.65 22.16 -12.79
CA MET A 72 -0.91 21.44 -13.81
C MET A 72 0.56 21.29 -13.45
N ARG A 73 1.20 22.34 -12.91
CA ARG A 73 2.58 22.30 -12.43
C ARG A 73 2.77 21.28 -11.30
N GLN A 74 1.89 21.30 -10.30
CA GLN A 74 1.89 20.34 -9.20
C GLN A 74 1.75 18.89 -9.71
N ARG A 75 0.85 18.63 -10.68
CA ARG A 75 0.68 17.30 -11.30
C ARG A 75 1.92 16.82 -12.04
N ILE A 76 2.59 17.73 -12.76
CA ILE A 76 3.84 17.42 -13.46
C ILE A 76 4.93 17.08 -12.44
N ALA A 77 5.07 17.88 -11.38
CA ALA A 77 6.04 17.65 -10.32
C ALA A 77 5.78 16.33 -9.58
N LEU A 78 4.52 16.05 -9.22
CA LEU A 78 4.13 14.78 -8.61
C LEU A 78 4.44 13.58 -9.52
N SER A 79 4.18 13.69 -10.82
CA SER A 79 4.51 12.63 -11.79
C SER A 79 6.02 12.39 -11.89
N LYS A 80 6.83 13.45 -11.89
CA LYS A 80 8.30 13.37 -11.87
C LYS A 80 8.79 12.72 -10.57
N ALA A 81 8.22 13.09 -9.43
CA ALA A 81 8.54 12.52 -8.12
C ALA A 81 8.23 11.01 -8.05
N ILE A 82 7.05 10.60 -8.52
CA ILE A 82 6.68 9.18 -8.62
C ILE A 82 7.66 8.44 -9.54
N THR A 83 8.04 9.05 -10.67
CA THR A 83 9.05 8.47 -11.57
C THR A 83 10.44 8.32 -10.93
N LEU A 84 10.81 9.20 -9.99
CA LEU A 84 12.05 9.06 -9.22
C LEU A 84 11.99 7.87 -8.26
N VAL A 85 10.87 7.71 -7.55
CA VAL A 85 10.63 6.57 -6.65
C VAL A 85 10.63 5.25 -7.42
N GLU A 86 9.98 5.20 -8.58
CA GLU A 86 9.92 4.01 -9.45
C GLU A 86 11.28 3.64 -10.08
N SER A 87 12.28 4.52 -10.03
CA SER A 87 13.55 4.32 -10.73
C SER A 87 14.50 3.38 -9.99
N LYS A 88 15.23 2.55 -10.73
CA LYS A 88 16.32 1.68 -10.23
C LYS A 88 17.69 2.36 -10.15
N SER A 89 17.86 3.50 -10.81
CA SER A 89 19.12 4.23 -10.77
C SER A 89 19.48 4.57 -9.31
N PRO A 90 20.68 4.20 -8.82
CA PRO A 90 21.12 4.54 -7.46
C PRO A 90 21.01 6.03 -7.16
N THR A 91 21.38 6.88 -8.13
CA THR A 91 21.28 8.34 -8.02
C THR A 91 19.83 8.80 -7.89
N ARG A 92 18.93 8.33 -8.76
CA ARG A 92 17.52 8.72 -8.70
C ARG A 92 16.81 8.22 -7.44
N ARG A 93 17.19 7.05 -6.92
CA ARG A 93 16.69 6.55 -5.64
C ARG A 93 17.11 7.43 -4.48
N LEU A 94 18.38 7.84 -4.45
CA LEU A 94 18.86 8.80 -3.45
C LEU A 94 18.10 10.13 -3.54
N MET A 95 17.84 10.64 -4.75
CA MET A 95 16.99 11.83 -4.92
C MET A 95 15.58 11.63 -4.37
N ALA A 96 14.97 10.45 -4.61
CA ALA A 96 13.65 10.11 -4.11
C ALA A 96 13.63 10.02 -2.57
N ASP A 97 14.65 9.42 -1.95
CA ASP A 97 14.79 9.33 -0.50
C ASP A 97 14.86 10.73 0.14
N VAL A 98 15.71 11.61 -0.40
CA VAL A 98 15.84 13.00 0.07
C VAL A 98 14.54 13.78 -0.14
N LEU A 99 13.86 13.60 -1.27
CA LEU A 99 12.57 14.22 -1.57
C LEU A 99 11.50 13.82 -0.56
N LEU A 100 11.33 12.51 -0.32
CA LEU A 100 10.35 11.97 0.64
C LEU A 100 10.61 12.49 2.06
N ASP A 101 11.86 12.48 2.51
CA ASP A 101 12.24 12.98 3.84
C ASP A 101 11.93 14.47 4.00
N ARG A 102 12.21 15.30 2.98
CA ARG A 102 11.92 16.74 3.02
C ARG A 102 10.43 17.01 3.06
N LEU A 103 9.64 16.32 2.25
CA LEU A 103 8.18 16.45 2.24
C LEU A 103 7.57 15.97 3.57
N ARG A 104 8.05 14.88 4.16
CA ARG A 104 7.58 14.39 5.47
C ARG A 104 7.92 15.33 6.62
N LYS A 105 9.16 15.82 6.70
CA LYS A 105 9.59 16.80 7.72
C LYS A 105 8.74 18.06 7.63
N SER A 106 8.56 18.54 6.41
CA SER A 106 7.68 19.66 6.07
C SER A 106 6.24 19.45 6.56
N ALA A 107 5.62 18.31 6.23
CA ALA A 107 4.24 18.01 6.62
C ALA A 107 4.07 17.87 8.14
N ASN A 108 5.07 17.36 8.86
CA ASN A 108 5.04 17.30 10.32
C ASN A 108 5.11 18.69 10.96
N LEU A 109 5.91 19.61 10.41
CA LEU A 109 5.97 20.99 10.89
C LEU A 109 4.64 21.74 10.71
N ASP A 110 3.85 21.39 9.70
CA ASP A 110 2.52 21.96 9.48
C ASP A 110 1.47 21.42 10.47
N LYS A 111 1.63 20.16 10.92
CA LYS A 111 0.75 19.54 11.94
C LYS A 111 0.92 20.17 13.32
N ASP A 112 2.13 20.59 13.68
CA ASP A 112 2.37 21.27 14.96
C ASP A 112 1.74 22.69 15.00
N LYS A 113 1.37 23.25 13.83
CA LYS A 113 0.78 24.60 13.69
C LYS A 113 -0.73 24.60 13.45
N SER A 114 -1.31 23.46 13.09
CA SER A 114 -2.75 23.35 12.79
C SER A 114 -3.33 22.11 13.44
N ASP A 115 -4.46 22.28 14.13
CA ASP A 115 -5.26 21.18 14.70
C ASP A 115 -5.87 20.26 13.62
N ASN A 116 -5.60 20.57 12.34
CA ASN A 116 -5.96 19.78 11.18
C ASN A 116 -4.91 18.68 10.97
N SER A 117 -5.08 17.55 11.65
CA SER A 117 -4.46 16.30 11.21
C SER A 117 -4.77 16.12 9.72
N CYS A 118 -3.76 16.12 8.85
CA CYS A 118 -3.97 15.88 7.42
C CYS A 118 -4.73 14.55 7.25
N ASP A 119 -6.01 14.68 6.92
CA ASP A 119 -7.00 13.61 6.93
C ASP A 119 -6.97 12.90 5.57
N SER A 120 -5.82 12.31 5.26
CA SER A 120 -5.65 11.49 4.06
C SER A 120 -6.30 10.13 4.25
N PHE A 121 -6.78 9.54 3.16
CA PHE A 121 -7.33 8.19 3.14
C PHE A 121 -6.88 7.45 1.88
N ARG A 122 -6.42 6.20 2.05
CA ARG A 122 -5.93 5.34 0.98
C ARG A 122 -6.91 4.19 0.74
N LEU A 123 -7.47 4.15 -0.47
CA LEU A 123 -8.42 3.12 -0.90
C LEU A 123 -7.75 2.16 -1.89
N GLY A 124 -7.54 0.91 -1.48
CA GLY A 124 -7.04 -0.13 -2.38
C GLY A 124 -8.19 -0.81 -3.11
N ILE A 125 -8.09 -0.99 -4.42
CA ILE A 125 -9.07 -1.70 -5.23
C ILE A 125 -8.36 -2.77 -6.05
N ALA A 126 -8.78 -4.02 -5.86
CA ALA A 126 -8.31 -5.14 -6.68
C ALA A 126 -9.47 -6.00 -7.14
N GLY A 127 -9.19 -6.92 -8.07
CA GLY A 127 -10.18 -7.84 -8.60
C GLY A 127 -9.69 -8.50 -9.89
N PRO A 128 -10.32 -9.60 -10.32
CA PRO A 128 -9.89 -10.33 -11.50
C PRO A 128 -9.92 -9.47 -12.77
N PRO A 129 -9.14 -9.81 -13.80
CA PRO A 129 -9.28 -9.21 -15.12
C PRO A 129 -10.73 -9.26 -15.60
N GLY A 130 -11.19 -8.22 -16.29
CA GLY A 130 -12.55 -8.17 -16.86
C GLY A 130 -13.70 -7.89 -15.87
N VAL A 131 -13.46 -7.80 -14.56
CA VAL A 131 -14.49 -7.45 -13.55
C VAL A 131 -15.01 -6.02 -13.68
N GLY A 132 -14.31 -5.15 -14.44
CA GLY A 132 -14.67 -3.75 -14.64
C GLY A 132 -14.06 -2.79 -13.62
N LYS A 133 -12.83 -3.05 -13.16
CA LYS A 133 -12.13 -2.22 -12.16
C LYS A 133 -11.97 -0.76 -12.60
N SER A 134 -11.37 -0.49 -13.76
CA SER A 134 -11.13 0.89 -14.20
C SER A 134 -12.44 1.67 -14.41
N THR A 135 -13.48 1.01 -14.98
CA THR A 135 -14.83 1.59 -15.07
C THR A 135 -15.42 1.90 -13.69
N PHE A 136 -15.20 1.01 -12.72
CA PHE A 136 -15.62 1.21 -11.34
C PHE A 136 -14.87 2.36 -10.65
N VAL A 137 -13.55 2.45 -10.83
CA VAL A 137 -12.72 3.55 -10.29
C VAL A 137 -13.14 4.88 -10.89
N GLU A 138 -13.39 4.95 -12.20
CA GLU A 138 -13.93 6.16 -12.84
C GLU A 138 -15.29 6.55 -12.28
N ALA A 139 -16.24 5.62 -12.22
CA ALA A 139 -17.58 5.90 -11.69
C ALA A 139 -17.54 6.37 -10.23
N LEU A 140 -16.77 5.69 -9.37
CA LEU A 140 -16.59 6.06 -7.98
C LEU A 140 -15.90 7.42 -7.85
N GLY A 141 -14.82 7.68 -8.60
CA GLY A 141 -14.09 8.95 -8.56
C GLY A 141 -14.95 10.14 -8.99
N LEU A 142 -15.74 9.99 -10.06
CA LEU A 142 -16.66 11.02 -10.53
C LEU A 142 -17.81 11.27 -9.55
N TYR A 143 -18.31 10.22 -8.91
CA TYR A 143 -19.31 10.34 -7.83
C TYR A 143 -18.75 11.14 -6.65
N ILE A 144 -17.55 10.79 -6.17
CA ILE A 144 -16.87 11.47 -5.05
C ILE A 144 -16.60 12.95 -5.36
N LEU A 145 -16.29 13.27 -6.61
CA LEU A 145 -16.07 14.64 -7.06
C LEU A 145 -17.38 15.39 -7.37
N GLY A 146 -18.55 14.85 -7.01
CA GLY A 146 -19.84 15.55 -7.08
C GLY A 146 -20.38 15.76 -8.50
N LEU A 147 -19.87 15.01 -9.49
CA LEU A 147 -20.35 15.10 -10.88
C LEU A 147 -21.55 14.20 -11.18
N GLN A 148 -21.81 13.18 -10.36
CA GLN A 148 -23.05 12.40 -10.40
C GLN A 148 -24.04 13.01 -9.39
N LYS A 149 -24.81 14.00 -9.85
CA LYS A 149 -25.61 14.94 -9.05
C LYS A 149 -26.82 14.36 -8.30
N GLU A 150 -27.17 13.09 -8.47
CA GLU A 150 -28.41 12.53 -7.88
C GLU A 150 -28.24 11.91 -6.48
N GLY A 151 -27.05 11.92 -5.86
CA GLY A 151 -26.85 11.30 -4.54
C GLY A 151 -25.95 12.05 -3.55
N ALA A 152 -25.13 12.99 -4.00
CA ALA A 152 -24.12 13.64 -3.14
C ALA A 152 -24.66 14.77 -2.25
N ASN A 153 -25.82 15.34 -2.57
CA ASN A 153 -26.36 16.50 -1.83
C ASN A 153 -27.54 16.16 -0.90
N GLU A 154 -28.16 14.98 -1.01
CA GLU A 154 -29.33 14.60 -0.22
C GLU A 154 -29.02 13.65 0.95
N ALA A 155 -27.83 13.04 0.99
CA ALA A 155 -27.43 12.12 2.06
C ALA A 155 -26.75 12.83 3.24
N ASN A 156 -27.54 13.59 4.01
CA ASN A 156 -27.23 14.16 5.33
C ASN A 156 -26.49 15.52 5.36
N GLY A 157 -27.19 16.55 5.84
CA GLY A 157 -26.66 17.87 6.16
C GLY A 157 -25.66 17.94 7.33
N LYS A 158 -24.75 16.98 7.48
CA LYS A 158 -23.62 17.05 8.42
C LYS A 158 -22.38 16.37 7.83
N SER A 159 -21.43 17.19 7.36
CA SER A 159 -20.00 16.90 7.22
C SER A 159 -19.67 15.52 6.61
N GLU A 160 -20.09 15.28 5.38
CA GLU A 160 -19.64 14.11 4.61
C GLU A 160 -18.22 14.36 4.07
N PHE A 161 -17.32 13.37 4.19
CA PHE A 161 -15.94 13.47 3.69
C PHE A 161 -15.93 13.53 2.16
N ILE A 162 -16.01 14.74 1.61
CA ILE A 162 -15.83 15.01 0.18
C ILE A 162 -14.42 15.56 0.00
N PRO A 163 -13.45 14.77 -0.49
CA PRO A 163 -12.09 15.25 -0.68
C PRO A 163 -12.07 16.35 -1.75
N GLU A 164 -11.32 17.42 -1.48
CA GLU A 164 -11.13 18.49 -2.46
C GLU A 164 -10.45 17.96 -3.73
N LYS A 165 -9.42 17.13 -3.55
CA LYS A 165 -8.64 16.49 -4.61
C LYS A 165 -8.54 14.98 -4.37
N LEU A 166 -8.57 14.19 -5.45
CA LEU A 166 -8.32 12.76 -5.42
C LEU A 166 -7.20 12.34 -6.37
N ALA A 167 -6.43 11.34 -5.98
CA ALA A 167 -5.42 10.70 -6.80
C ALA A 167 -5.84 9.25 -7.12
N VAL A 168 -5.49 8.77 -8.30
CA VAL A 168 -5.65 7.38 -8.74
C VAL A 168 -4.29 6.89 -9.24
N LEU A 169 -3.77 5.85 -8.59
CA LEU A 169 -2.56 5.15 -8.99
C LEU A 169 -2.95 3.81 -9.60
N CYS A 170 -2.73 3.65 -10.90
CA CYS A 170 -2.97 2.39 -11.60
C CYS A 170 -1.68 1.57 -11.59
N ILE A 171 -1.75 0.32 -11.18
CA ILE A 171 -0.58 -0.50 -10.94
C ILE A 171 -0.73 -1.86 -11.61
N ASP A 172 0.05 -2.09 -12.66
CA ASP A 172 0.04 -3.33 -13.43
C ASP A 172 1.35 -4.11 -13.31
N PRO A 173 1.38 -5.27 -12.60
CA PRO A 173 2.55 -6.15 -12.61
C PRO A 173 2.83 -6.79 -13.96
N SER A 174 1.81 -7.02 -14.78
CA SER A 174 1.99 -7.67 -16.08
C SER A 174 2.67 -6.77 -17.12
N SER A 175 2.82 -5.47 -16.82
CA SER A 175 3.63 -4.50 -17.57
C SER A 175 5.07 -4.98 -17.85
N HIS A 176 5.57 -5.94 -17.08
CA HIS A 176 6.86 -6.60 -17.29
C HIS A 176 7.00 -7.28 -18.67
N VAL A 177 5.92 -7.80 -19.26
CA VAL A 177 5.95 -8.49 -20.56
C VAL A 177 5.69 -7.53 -21.72
N THR A 178 4.89 -6.48 -21.49
CA THR A 178 4.37 -5.60 -22.54
C THR A 178 5.01 -4.21 -22.58
N GLY A 179 5.93 -3.89 -21.66
CA GLY A 179 6.52 -2.54 -21.56
C GLY A 179 5.54 -1.50 -21.02
N GLY A 180 4.56 -1.95 -20.21
CA GLY A 180 3.50 -1.16 -19.60
C GLY A 180 2.51 -0.48 -20.55
N SER A 181 1.34 -0.17 -20.02
CA SER A 181 0.24 0.43 -20.78
C SER A 181 0.11 1.92 -20.45
N ILE A 182 0.95 2.76 -21.05
CA ILE A 182 0.89 4.22 -20.88
C ILE A 182 -0.49 4.77 -21.28
N LEU A 183 -1.11 4.19 -22.31
CA LEU A 183 -2.42 4.63 -22.82
C LEU A 183 -3.60 3.83 -22.24
N GLY A 184 -3.45 2.55 -21.88
CA GLY A 184 -4.58 1.68 -21.57
C GLY A 184 -5.39 2.12 -20.35
N ASP A 185 -4.72 2.55 -19.29
CA ASP A 185 -5.41 2.97 -18.06
C ASP A 185 -6.04 4.36 -18.21
N LYS A 186 -5.33 5.29 -18.87
CA LYS A 186 -5.83 6.67 -19.12
C LYS A 186 -6.98 6.72 -20.13
N THR A 187 -7.00 5.81 -21.11
CA THR A 187 -8.09 5.68 -22.09
C THR A 187 -9.32 4.96 -21.52
N ARG A 188 -9.18 4.21 -20.43
CA ARG A 188 -10.30 3.57 -19.72
C ARG A 188 -11.00 4.47 -18.71
N MET A 189 -10.30 5.50 -18.22
CA MET A 189 -10.82 6.49 -17.26
C MET A 189 -10.73 7.91 -17.84
N LEU A 190 -11.37 8.14 -18.99
CA LEU A 190 -11.26 9.40 -19.74
C LEU A 190 -11.74 10.58 -18.91
N ASN A 191 -12.96 10.54 -18.39
CA ASN A 191 -13.59 11.66 -17.72
C ASN A 191 -12.85 12.01 -16.42
N LEU A 192 -12.44 10.99 -15.66
CA LEU A 192 -11.69 11.20 -14.43
C LEU A 192 -10.29 11.76 -14.72
N SER A 193 -9.63 11.31 -15.78
CA SER A 193 -8.28 11.79 -16.15
C SER A 193 -8.22 13.26 -16.57
N TYR A 194 -9.32 13.80 -17.11
CA TYR A 194 -9.41 15.23 -17.48
C TYR A 194 -9.89 16.12 -16.33
N HIS A 195 -10.36 15.54 -15.23
CA HIS A 195 -10.97 16.32 -14.15
C HIS A 195 -9.91 17.21 -13.42
N PRO A 196 -10.17 18.51 -13.20
CA PRO A 196 -9.19 19.45 -12.62
C PRO A 196 -8.85 19.17 -11.14
N ARG A 197 -9.67 18.37 -10.45
CA ARG A 197 -9.42 17.90 -9.08
C ARG A 197 -8.95 16.45 -8.97
N ALA A 198 -8.76 15.75 -10.09
CA ALA A 198 -8.28 14.37 -10.11
C ALA A 198 -6.88 14.27 -10.72
N TYR A 199 -6.01 13.48 -10.09
CA TYR A 199 -4.73 13.08 -10.65
C TYR A 199 -4.76 11.59 -10.96
N VAL A 200 -4.57 11.21 -12.22
CA VAL A 200 -4.53 9.79 -12.62
C VAL A 200 -3.12 9.46 -13.13
N ARG A 201 -2.42 8.58 -12.41
CA ARG A 201 -1.12 8.03 -12.78
C ARG A 201 -1.34 6.65 -13.40
N PRO A 202 -1.12 6.47 -14.72
CA PRO A 202 -1.15 5.14 -15.34
C PRO A 202 0.04 4.29 -14.88
N SER A 203 -0.09 2.98 -15.05
CA SER A 203 0.97 2.02 -14.72
C SER A 203 2.28 2.33 -15.46
N PRO A 204 3.46 2.19 -14.81
CA PRO A 204 4.74 2.48 -15.42
C PRO A 204 5.11 1.51 -16.57
N SER A 205 6.00 1.97 -17.45
CA SER A 205 6.35 1.31 -18.73
C SER A 205 7.57 0.38 -18.68
N SER A 206 8.24 0.23 -17.53
CA SER A 206 9.53 -0.49 -17.49
C SER A 206 9.76 -1.33 -16.22
N GLY A 207 10.45 -2.46 -16.43
CA GLY A 207 10.55 -3.66 -15.59
C GLY A 207 10.97 -3.47 -14.13
N THR A 208 10.53 -4.34 -13.23
CA THR A 208 11.04 -5.72 -13.07
C THR A 208 10.23 -6.54 -12.06
N LEU A 209 10.51 -7.86 -12.03
CA LEU A 209 10.26 -8.84 -10.96
C LEU A 209 10.81 -8.41 -9.57
N GLY A 210 10.21 -7.38 -8.97
CA GLY A 210 10.52 -6.89 -7.63
C GLY A 210 9.26 -6.19 -7.13
N GLY A 211 8.69 -6.70 -6.04
CA GLY A 211 7.28 -6.57 -5.69
C GLY A 211 6.69 -5.17 -5.89
N LEU A 212 5.53 -5.13 -6.57
CA LEU A 212 4.68 -3.96 -6.79
C LEU A 212 4.60 -3.03 -5.59
N GLY A 213 4.61 -3.62 -4.40
CA GLY A 213 4.43 -2.93 -3.15
C GLY A 213 5.38 -1.78 -2.85
N ALA A 214 6.67 -1.90 -3.19
CA ALA A 214 7.67 -0.98 -2.65
C ALA A 214 7.46 0.46 -3.14
N TYR A 215 7.40 0.63 -4.46
CA TYR A 215 7.17 1.95 -5.06
C TYR A 215 5.73 2.43 -4.88
N THR A 216 4.76 1.50 -4.79
CA THR A 216 3.34 1.81 -4.57
C THR A 216 3.12 2.57 -3.27
N PHE A 217 3.75 2.11 -2.19
CA PHE A 217 3.61 2.72 -0.88
C PHE A 217 4.12 4.16 -0.87
N ASP A 218 5.28 4.39 -1.47
CA ASP A 218 5.90 5.71 -1.56
C ASP A 218 5.17 6.63 -2.56
N ALA A 219 4.69 6.11 -3.68
CA ALA A 219 3.85 6.86 -4.63
C ALA A 219 2.53 7.30 -4.00
N ALA A 220 1.87 6.42 -3.23
CA ALA A 220 0.70 6.78 -2.45
C ALA A 220 1.04 7.84 -1.40
N SER A 221 2.17 7.70 -0.69
CA SER A 221 2.66 8.69 0.26
C SER A 221 2.93 10.05 -0.41
N LEU A 222 3.46 10.09 -1.63
CA LEU A 222 3.68 11.33 -2.37
C LEU A 222 2.36 12.03 -2.73
N CYS A 223 1.33 11.29 -3.11
CA CYS A 223 0.01 11.85 -3.36
C CYS A 223 -0.56 12.51 -2.10
N GLU A 224 -0.45 11.86 -0.95
CA GLU A 224 -0.89 12.44 0.32
C GLU A 224 -0.11 13.72 0.67
N LEU A 225 1.22 13.68 0.51
CA LEU A 225 2.11 14.83 0.77
C LEU A 225 1.87 16.00 -0.21
N ALA A 226 1.30 15.71 -1.38
CA ALA A 226 0.83 16.70 -2.37
C ALA A 226 -0.59 17.24 -2.08
N GLY A 227 -1.20 16.84 -0.95
CA GLY A 227 -2.52 17.32 -0.53
C GLY A 227 -3.70 16.61 -1.19
N TYR A 228 -3.51 15.39 -1.73
CA TYR A 228 -4.63 14.56 -2.18
C TYR A 228 -5.22 13.81 -0.98
N ALA A 229 -6.39 14.27 -0.52
CA ALA A 229 -7.05 13.73 0.67
C ALA A 229 -7.56 12.29 0.45
N LEU A 230 -7.85 11.89 -0.79
CA LEU A 230 -8.16 10.51 -1.15
C LEU A 230 -7.17 10.02 -2.21
N THR A 231 -6.47 8.93 -1.91
CA THR A 231 -5.63 8.23 -2.89
C THR A 231 -6.21 6.84 -3.15
N ILE A 232 -6.71 6.61 -4.36
CA ILE A 232 -7.17 5.31 -4.84
C ILE A 232 -5.98 4.59 -5.49
N VAL A 233 -5.76 3.34 -5.11
CA VAL A 233 -4.73 2.49 -5.70
C VAL A 233 -5.40 1.28 -6.33
N GLU A 234 -5.40 1.22 -7.66
CA GLU A 234 -5.95 0.11 -8.44
C GLU A 234 -4.81 -0.82 -8.87
N THR A 235 -4.95 -2.13 -8.65
CA THR A 235 -4.06 -3.13 -9.25
C THR A 235 -4.70 -3.89 -10.41
N VAL A 236 -3.90 -4.25 -11.41
CA VAL A 236 -4.29 -5.19 -12.46
C VAL A 236 -4.03 -6.62 -11.94
N GLY A 237 -5.10 -7.40 -11.69
CA GLY A 237 -5.02 -8.81 -11.24
C GLY A 237 -4.15 -9.67 -12.17
N VAL A 238 -3.49 -10.75 -11.75
CA VAL A 238 -3.81 -11.83 -10.80
C VAL A 238 -2.50 -12.16 -10.03
N GLY A 239 -2.46 -12.18 -8.69
CA GLY A 239 -1.22 -12.59 -8.01
C GLY A 239 -1.17 -12.51 -6.47
N GLN A 240 0.06 -12.40 -5.94
CA GLN A 240 0.36 -12.07 -4.53
C GLN A 240 0.32 -10.55 -4.27
N SER A 241 0.05 -9.76 -5.31
CA SER A 241 0.08 -8.30 -5.30
C SER A 241 -1.01 -7.66 -4.47
N GLU A 242 -2.13 -8.36 -4.32
CA GLU A 242 -3.33 -7.90 -3.65
C GLU A 242 -3.14 -7.86 -2.13
N VAL A 243 -2.34 -8.80 -1.58
CA VAL A 243 -1.96 -8.78 -0.16
C VAL A 243 -1.02 -7.61 0.12
N GLU A 244 -0.07 -7.33 -0.78
CA GLU A 244 0.80 -6.17 -0.64
C GLU A 244 0.04 -4.84 -0.75
N LEU A 245 -0.94 -4.76 -1.65
CA LEU A 245 -1.83 -3.61 -1.78
C LEU A 245 -2.60 -3.34 -0.48
N ALA A 246 -3.08 -4.39 0.20
CA ALA A 246 -3.73 -4.24 1.50
C ALA A 246 -2.81 -3.63 2.58
N GLU A 247 -1.49 -3.85 2.48
CA GLU A 247 -0.47 -3.22 3.33
C GLU A 247 -0.10 -1.79 2.89
N CYS A 248 -0.57 -1.32 1.72
CA CYS A 248 -0.41 0.07 1.27
C CYS A 248 -1.60 0.97 1.64
N CYS A 249 -2.76 0.38 1.94
CA CYS A 249 -4.05 1.09 2.00
C CYS A 249 -4.73 1.04 3.38
N ASP A 250 -5.60 2.01 3.63
CA ASP A 250 -6.38 2.09 4.87
C ASP A 250 -7.62 1.20 4.82
N LEU A 251 -8.23 1.12 3.64
CA LEU A 251 -9.36 0.26 3.32
C LEU A 251 -9.08 -0.48 2.02
N PHE A 252 -9.27 -1.80 2.02
CA PHE A 252 -9.12 -2.63 0.82
C PHE A 252 -10.46 -3.18 0.33
N VAL A 253 -10.82 -2.83 -0.91
CA VAL A 253 -12.03 -3.26 -1.62
C VAL A 253 -11.67 -4.32 -2.65
N LEU A 254 -12.29 -5.49 -2.54
CA LEU A 254 -12.16 -6.57 -3.52
C LEU A 254 -13.38 -6.60 -4.45
N LEU A 255 -13.17 -6.34 -5.73
CA LEU A 255 -14.18 -6.51 -6.77
C LEU A 255 -14.31 -7.97 -7.19
N LEU A 256 -15.54 -8.42 -7.30
CA LEU A 256 -15.94 -9.76 -7.68
C LEU A 256 -16.84 -9.72 -8.92
N ALA A 257 -16.67 -10.68 -9.82
CA ALA A 257 -17.53 -10.85 -10.98
C ALA A 257 -18.76 -11.70 -10.60
N PRO A 258 -19.95 -11.43 -11.16
CA PRO A 258 -21.11 -12.30 -10.98
C PRO A 258 -20.83 -13.71 -11.50
N GLY A 259 -21.21 -14.73 -10.73
CA GLY A 259 -21.12 -16.14 -11.16
C GLY A 259 -19.71 -16.73 -11.08
N GLY A 260 -18.74 -16.02 -10.51
CA GLY A 260 -17.38 -16.52 -10.28
C GLY A 260 -17.26 -17.57 -9.16
N GLY A 261 -18.25 -18.46 -9.02
CA GLY A 261 -18.52 -19.30 -7.84
C GLY A 261 -17.41 -20.25 -7.35
N ASP A 262 -16.29 -20.36 -8.05
CA ASP A 262 -15.13 -21.18 -7.64
C ASP A 262 -14.06 -20.36 -6.88
N GLU A 263 -14.24 -19.05 -6.77
CA GLU A 263 -13.29 -18.13 -6.16
C GLU A 263 -13.17 -18.25 -4.63
N LEU A 264 -14.13 -18.91 -3.97
CA LEU A 264 -14.12 -19.18 -2.52
C LEU A 264 -13.26 -20.39 -2.11
N GLN A 265 -13.02 -21.34 -3.03
CA GLN A 265 -12.28 -22.58 -2.74
C GLN A 265 -10.82 -22.59 -3.27
N GLY A 266 -10.44 -21.63 -4.11
CA GLY A 266 -9.12 -21.59 -4.78
C GLY A 266 -8.10 -20.54 -4.29
N SER A 267 -7.29 -20.03 -5.24
CA SER A 267 -6.13 -19.12 -5.07
C SER A 267 -6.42 -17.78 -4.38
N LYS A 268 -7.69 -17.45 -4.12
CA LYS A 268 -8.14 -16.17 -3.56
C LYS A 268 -8.53 -16.22 -2.09
N LYS A 269 -8.44 -17.39 -1.42
CA LYS A 269 -8.72 -17.50 0.03
C LYS A 269 -7.91 -16.48 0.85
N GLY A 270 -6.62 -16.31 0.54
CA GLY A 270 -5.76 -15.33 1.20
C GLY A 270 -6.16 -13.87 0.94
N ILE A 271 -6.67 -13.56 -0.26
CA ILE A 271 -7.06 -12.20 -0.66
C ILE A 271 -8.38 -11.80 0.02
N ILE A 272 -9.34 -12.72 0.10
CA ILE A 272 -10.61 -12.49 0.80
C ILE A 272 -10.37 -12.28 2.30
N GLU A 273 -9.38 -12.97 2.90
CA GLU A 273 -8.99 -12.78 4.30
C GLU A 273 -8.49 -11.35 4.59
N VAL A 274 -7.84 -10.69 3.62
CA VAL A 274 -7.33 -9.32 3.77
C VAL A 274 -8.32 -8.23 3.31
N ALA A 275 -9.36 -8.57 2.54
CA ALA A 275 -10.38 -7.62 2.08
C ALA A 275 -11.21 -7.04 3.23
N ASP A 276 -11.39 -5.73 3.25
CA ASP A 276 -12.24 -5.03 4.20
C ASP A 276 -13.69 -4.93 3.70
N VAL A 277 -13.87 -4.79 2.39
CA VAL A 277 -15.18 -4.75 1.71
C VAL A 277 -15.13 -5.60 0.45
N LEU A 278 -16.18 -6.38 0.21
CA LEU A 278 -16.36 -7.13 -1.03
C LEU A 278 -17.42 -6.42 -1.87
N VAL A 279 -17.19 -6.27 -3.17
CA VAL A 279 -18.13 -5.65 -4.09
C VAL A 279 -18.35 -6.56 -5.27
N VAL A 280 -19.57 -7.05 -5.44
CA VAL A 280 -19.97 -7.78 -6.65
C VAL A 280 -20.40 -6.76 -7.69
N ASN A 281 -19.55 -6.53 -8.70
CA ASN A 281 -19.80 -5.56 -9.76
C ASN A 281 -20.72 -6.14 -10.86
N LYS A 282 -21.14 -5.32 -11.83
CA LYS A 282 -22.05 -5.69 -12.94
C LYS A 282 -23.41 -6.20 -12.46
N ALA A 283 -23.92 -5.62 -11.36
CA ALA A 283 -25.23 -5.94 -10.81
C ALA A 283 -26.39 -5.27 -11.58
N ASP A 284 -26.36 -5.35 -12.90
CA ASP A 284 -27.31 -4.73 -13.84
C ASP A 284 -27.69 -5.70 -14.98
N GLY A 285 -28.77 -5.37 -15.70
CA GLY A 285 -29.30 -6.19 -16.79
C GLY A 285 -29.51 -7.66 -16.40
N ASP A 286 -29.12 -8.56 -17.30
CA ASP A 286 -29.26 -10.01 -17.15
C ASP A 286 -28.39 -10.60 -16.02
N LEU A 287 -27.32 -9.90 -15.64
CA LEU A 287 -26.40 -10.35 -14.59
C LEU A 287 -26.90 -10.01 -13.18
N LYS A 288 -27.96 -9.22 -13.03
CA LYS A 288 -28.47 -8.75 -11.73
C LYS A 288 -28.86 -9.90 -10.78
N SER A 289 -29.51 -10.95 -11.29
CA SER A 289 -29.92 -12.11 -10.49
C SER A 289 -28.70 -12.93 -10.04
N VAL A 290 -27.76 -13.16 -10.95
CA VAL A 290 -26.50 -13.89 -10.70
C VAL A 290 -25.62 -13.13 -9.71
N ALA A 291 -25.53 -11.80 -9.84
CA ALA A 291 -24.78 -10.93 -8.93
C ALA A 291 -25.34 -11.01 -7.51
N ARG A 292 -26.67 -10.94 -7.35
CA ARG A 292 -27.34 -11.10 -6.04
C ARG A 292 -27.04 -12.46 -5.40
N ARG A 293 -27.11 -13.54 -6.18
CA ARG A 293 -26.79 -14.89 -5.70
C ARG A 293 -25.34 -14.97 -5.22
N THR A 294 -24.41 -14.48 -6.04
CA THR A 294 -22.98 -14.40 -5.73
C THR A 294 -22.75 -13.64 -4.41
N ALA A 295 -23.35 -12.45 -4.27
CA ALA A 295 -23.22 -11.67 -3.05
C ALA A 295 -23.76 -12.41 -1.81
N SER A 296 -24.88 -13.13 -1.93
CA SER A 296 -25.43 -13.95 -0.85
C SER A 296 -24.51 -15.11 -0.45
N GLU A 297 -23.84 -15.75 -1.41
CA GLU A 297 -22.87 -16.83 -1.15
C GLU A 297 -21.66 -16.30 -0.38
N TYR A 298 -21.08 -15.16 -0.82
CA TYR A 298 -19.99 -14.51 -0.10
C TYR A 298 -20.40 -14.04 1.29
N LYS A 299 -21.59 -13.45 1.47
CA LYS A 299 -22.08 -13.05 2.81
C LYS A 299 -22.11 -14.22 3.78
N LYS A 300 -22.58 -15.39 3.33
CA LYS A 300 -22.60 -16.61 4.14
C LYS A 300 -21.19 -17.08 4.50
N ALA A 301 -20.27 -17.08 3.53
CA ALA A 301 -18.89 -17.47 3.76
C ALA A 301 -18.14 -16.50 4.69
N MET A 302 -18.40 -15.19 4.59
CA MET A 302 -17.76 -14.15 5.41
C MET A 302 -18.18 -14.20 6.88
N GLY A 303 -19.37 -14.70 7.19
CA GLY A 303 -19.77 -14.98 8.57
C GLY A 303 -18.88 -16.00 9.30
N LEU A 304 -18.06 -16.76 8.57
CA LEU A 304 -17.15 -17.76 9.14
C LEU A 304 -15.71 -17.24 9.34
N LEU A 305 -15.36 -16.10 8.75
CA LEU A 305 -14.03 -15.52 8.90
C LEU A 305 -13.92 -14.73 10.20
N ARG A 306 -12.79 -14.89 10.90
CA ARG A 306 -12.45 -14.07 12.07
C ARG A 306 -11.64 -12.86 11.64
N LYS A 307 -12.16 -11.66 11.85
CA LYS A 307 -11.41 -10.41 11.70
C LYS A 307 -10.76 -9.97 13.03
N PRO A 308 -9.69 -9.16 12.98
CA PRO A 308 -9.03 -8.66 14.18
C PRO A 308 -9.96 -7.83 15.08
N VAL A 309 -9.63 -7.77 16.37
CA VAL A 309 -10.28 -6.86 17.32
C VAL A 309 -9.99 -5.41 16.91
N GLY A 310 -11.01 -4.53 16.97
CA GLY A 310 -10.91 -3.12 16.55
C GLY A 310 -11.07 -2.89 15.04
N TRP A 311 -11.26 -3.96 14.25
CA TRP A 311 -11.75 -3.85 12.88
C TRP A 311 -13.21 -3.38 12.85
N TRP A 312 -13.65 -2.70 11.80
CA TRP A 312 -15.01 -2.12 11.73
C TRP A 312 -16.09 -3.20 11.89
N GLY A 313 -17.06 -2.99 12.78
CA GLY A 313 -18.07 -3.98 13.13
C GLY A 313 -17.61 -5.06 14.13
N SER A 314 -16.35 -5.04 14.60
CA SER A 314 -15.93 -5.78 15.78
C SER A 314 -16.43 -5.07 17.03
N ALA A 315 -17.49 -5.59 17.65
CA ALA A 315 -18.12 -4.99 18.83
C ALA A 315 -17.10 -4.63 19.94
N GLN A 316 -16.89 -3.34 20.13
CA GLN A 316 -16.54 -2.74 21.42
C GLN A 316 -17.60 -1.69 21.71
N ASP A 317 -18.75 -2.14 22.23
CA ASP A 317 -19.54 -1.27 23.08
C ASP A 317 -19.10 -1.56 24.52
N LYS A 318 -18.27 -0.69 25.07
CA LYS A 318 -18.01 -0.64 26.52
C LYS A 318 -18.84 0.46 27.21
N SER A 319 -19.74 1.13 26.50
CA SER A 319 -20.43 2.33 26.98
C SER A 319 -21.95 2.21 27.09
N SER A 320 -22.64 1.31 26.38
CA SER A 320 -24.09 1.22 26.47
C SER A 320 -24.56 0.11 27.41
N LYS A 321 -24.64 0.41 28.71
CA LYS A 321 -25.64 -0.25 29.57
C LYS A 321 -26.99 0.39 29.25
N CYS A 322 -27.79 -0.26 28.40
CA CYS A 322 -29.24 -0.08 28.39
C CYS A 322 -29.89 -1.44 28.17
N GLU A 323 -30.51 -1.92 29.24
CA GLU A 323 -31.45 -3.05 29.20
C GLU A 323 -32.72 -2.60 28.48
N THR A 324 -33.22 -3.42 27.55
CA THR A 324 -34.64 -3.80 27.48
C THR A 324 -34.86 -4.88 26.43
N SER A 325 -35.83 -5.73 26.74
CA SER A 325 -36.17 -7.03 26.17
C SER A 325 -36.82 -6.99 24.79
N SER A 326 -36.31 -7.80 23.84
CA SER A 326 -37.03 -8.87 23.13
C SER A 326 -36.38 -9.24 21.78
N GLY A 327 -35.88 -10.48 21.67
CA GLY A 327 -36.22 -11.31 20.51
C GLY A 327 -35.35 -11.37 19.24
N HIS A 328 -34.02 -11.31 19.31
CA HIS A 328 -33.12 -12.17 18.51
C HIS A 328 -31.67 -12.00 19.00
N SER A 329 -31.18 -13.02 19.70
CA SER A 329 -29.81 -13.09 20.21
C SER A 329 -28.83 -13.29 19.05
N THR A 330 -28.29 -12.20 18.50
CA THR A 330 -26.99 -12.27 17.84
C THR A 330 -25.96 -12.45 18.95
N ARG A 331 -25.22 -13.56 18.92
CA ARG A 331 -24.15 -13.89 19.90
C ARG A 331 -23.26 -12.66 20.13
N SER A 332 -23.38 -12.06 21.30
CA SER A 332 -22.58 -10.92 21.73
C SER A 332 -21.11 -11.31 21.73
N GLY A 333 -20.32 -10.63 20.90
CA GLY A 333 -18.86 -10.79 20.84
C GLY A 333 -18.29 -11.44 19.56
N GLN A 334 -19.10 -11.73 18.54
CA GLN A 334 -18.52 -12.05 17.23
C GLN A 334 -18.18 -10.76 16.46
N PRO A 335 -16.96 -10.66 15.89
CA PRO A 335 -16.66 -9.58 14.97
C PRO A 335 -17.61 -9.67 13.76
N ALA A 336 -18.15 -8.54 13.31
CA ALA A 336 -18.97 -8.52 12.10
C ALA A 336 -18.18 -9.13 10.91
N ALA A 337 -18.91 -9.61 9.91
CA ALA A 337 -18.30 -10.05 8.66
C ALA A 337 -18.03 -8.84 7.75
N PRO A 338 -17.01 -8.89 6.86
CA PRO A 338 -16.84 -7.91 5.78
C PRO A 338 -18.15 -7.66 5.02
N PRO A 339 -18.58 -6.40 4.83
CA PRO A 339 -19.76 -6.10 4.05
C PRO A 339 -19.55 -6.56 2.60
N VAL A 340 -20.60 -7.14 2.03
CA VAL A 340 -20.66 -7.54 0.63
C VAL A 340 -21.74 -6.72 -0.05
N LEU A 341 -21.34 -5.85 -0.98
CA LEU A 341 -22.21 -4.90 -1.66
C LEU A 341 -22.38 -5.29 -3.14
N LEU A 342 -23.48 -4.82 -3.74
CA LEU A 342 -23.77 -4.97 -5.15
C LEU A 342 -23.56 -3.63 -5.82
N VAL A 343 -22.81 -3.61 -6.92
CA VAL A 343 -22.54 -2.39 -7.68
C VAL A 343 -22.73 -2.63 -9.17
N SER A 344 -23.19 -1.61 -9.89
CA SER A 344 -22.97 -1.49 -11.32
C SER A 344 -22.20 -0.20 -11.60
N ALA A 345 -20.92 -0.34 -11.94
CA ALA A 345 -20.10 0.78 -12.38
C ALA A 345 -20.69 1.49 -13.62
N LYS A 346 -21.38 0.74 -14.48
CA LYS A 346 -22.00 1.26 -15.71
C LYS A 346 -23.19 2.16 -15.42
N THR A 347 -24.05 1.78 -14.47
CA THR A 347 -25.30 2.51 -14.18
C THR A 347 -25.20 3.39 -12.94
N GLY A 348 -24.11 3.31 -12.17
CA GLY A 348 -23.96 3.99 -10.87
C GLY A 348 -24.68 3.30 -9.70
N PHE A 349 -25.41 2.20 -9.94
CA PHE A 349 -26.14 1.50 -8.88
C PHE A 349 -25.18 1.00 -7.80
N GLY A 350 -25.48 1.22 -6.53
CA GLY A 350 -24.68 0.76 -5.39
C GLY A 350 -23.45 1.61 -5.06
N ILE A 351 -23.06 2.57 -5.92
CA ILE A 351 -21.93 3.48 -5.68
C ILE A 351 -22.18 4.39 -4.47
N PRO A 352 -23.36 5.03 -4.30
CA PRO A 352 -23.66 5.83 -3.11
C PRO A 352 -23.56 5.03 -1.80
N GLU A 353 -24.11 3.81 -1.78
CA GLU A 353 -24.09 2.94 -0.61
C GLU A 353 -22.68 2.45 -0.27
N LEU A 354 -21.87 2.15 -1.29
CA LEU A 354 -20.46 1.85 -1.11
C LEU A 354 -19.71 3.06 -0.53
N PHE A 355 -19.91 4.25 -1.09
CA PHE A 355 -19.24 5.46 -0.60
C PHE A 355 -19.59 5.74 0.86
N LYS A 356 -20.88 5.64 1.23
CA LYS A 356 -21.32 5.71 2.62
C LYS A 356 -20.62 4.70 3.52
N THR A 357 -20.40 3.48 3.03
CA THR A 357 -19.66 2.43 3.76
C THR A 357 -18.19 2.83 3.96
N ILE A 358 -17.54 3.37 2.92
CA ILE A 358 -16.15 3.86 2.99
C ILE A 358 -16.02 4.99 4.01
N VAL A 359 -16.91 6.00 3.96
CA VAL A 359 -16.94 7.12 4.91
C VAL A 359 -17.18 6.63 6.34
N SER A 360 -18.10 5.68 6.52
CA SER A 360 -18.40 5.10 7.84
C SER A 360 -17.20 4.36 8.43
N TYR A 361 -16.50 3.57 7.61
CA TYR A 361 -15.26 2.89 8.02
C TYR A 361 -14.17 3.90 8.39
N LYS A 362 -13.97 4.93 7.57
CA LYS A 362 -13.00 5.99 7.82
C LYS A 362 -13.26 6.65 9.18
N ASN A 363 -14.48 7.13 9.40
CA ASN A 363 -14.87 7.77 10.66
C ASN A 363 -14.67 6.83 11.86
N TYR A 364 -15.12 5.58 11.75
CA TYR A 364 -14.95 4.58 12.82
C TYR A 364 -13.47 4.34 13.16
N THR A 365 -12.63 4.15 12.15
CA THR A 365 -11.20 3.83 12.34
C THR A 365 -10.39 5.03 12.82
N GLN A 366 -10.84 6.25 12.52
CA GLN A 366 -10.28 7.48 13.06
C GLN A 366 -10.65 7.67 14.53
N THR A 367 -11.94 7.63 14.87
CA THR A 367 -12.40 7.81 16.26
C THR A 367 -11.86 6.73 17.19
N SER A 368 -11.69 5.49 16.70
CA SER A 368 -11.11 4.38 17.49
C SER A 368 -9.59 4.40 17.57
N GLY A 369 -8.89 5.26 16.81
CA GLY A 369 -7.43 5.25 16.66
C GLY A 369 -6.87 4.05 15.89
N TYR A 370 -7.73 3.15 15.38
CA TYR A 370 -7.33 1.97 14.61
C TYR A 370 -6.56 2.34 13.34
N LEU A 371 -6.95 3.43 12.68
CA LEU A 371 -6.32 3.87 11.43
C LEU A 371 -4.84 4.20 11.62
N GLU A 372 -4.51 4.96 12.68
CA GLU A 372 -3.14 5.32 13.00
C GLU A 372 -2.30 4.10 13.40
N GLU A 373 -2.89 3.21 14.20
CA GLU A 373 -2.27 1.94 14.60
C GLU A 373 -1.96 1.06 13.37
N LYS A 374 -2.90 0.99 12.41
CA LYS A 374 -2.73 0.28 11.13
C LYS A 374 -1.60 0.90 10.31
N ARG A 375 -1.60 2.22 10.11
CA ARG A 375 -0.53 2.93 9.38
C ARG A 375 0.83 2.78 10.06
N ARG A 376 0.92 2.81 11.39
CA ARG A 376 2.17 2.56 12.13
C ARG A 376 2.70 1.14 11.88
N LYS A 377 1.82 0.14 11.77
CA LYS A 377 2.20 -1.25 11.42
C LYS A 377 2.68 -1.35 9.98
N GLN A 378 1.94 -0.75 9.04
CA GLN A 378 2.29 -0.70 7.62
C GLN A 378 3.65 -0.01 7.41
N ASN A 379 3.91 1.13 8.06
CA ASN A 379 5.21 1.81 7.99
C ASN A 379 6.37 0.89 8.42
N ARG A 380 6.20 0.14 9.50
CA ARG A 380 7.22 -0.84 9.93
C ARG A 380 7.36 -2.00 8.96
N TYR A 381 6.25 -2.48 8.41
CA TYR A 381 6.26 -3.51 7.38
C TYR A 381 7.08 -3.07 6.16
N TRP A 382 6.81 -1.87 5.62
CA TRP A 382 7.53 -1.31 4.48
C TRP A 382 9.01 -1.07 4.78
N MET A 383 9.36 -0.53 5.95
CA MET A 383 10.75 -0.39 6.37
C MET A 383 11.51 -1.73 6.33
N TRP A 384 10.95 -2.79 6.91
CA TRP A 384 11.58 -4.11 6.90
C TRP A 384 11.62 -4.74 5.51
N LYS A 385 10.60 -4.47 4.68
CA LYS A 385 10.56 -4.92 3.30
C LYS A 385 11.65 -4.25 2.45
N TYR A 386 11.78 -2.92 2.54
CA TYR A 386 12.84 -2.16 1.86
C TYR A 386 14.23 -2.63 2.26
N LEU A 387 14.46 -2.87 3.56
CA LEU A 387 15.75 -3.39 4.02
C LEU A 387 16.05 -4.75 3.38
N ARG A 388 15.08 -5.66 3.35
CA ARG A 388 15.25 -7.00 2.76
C ARG A 388 15.55 -6.92 1.27
N GLU A 389 14.80 -6.12 0.53
CA GLU A 389 15.01 -5.92 -0.90
C GLU A 389 16.37 -5.29 -1.18
N ARG A 390 16.76 -4.27 -0.40
CA ARG A 390 18.06 -3.61 -0.53
C ARG A 390 19.22 -4.56 -0.24
N LEU A 391 19.12 -5.38 0.80
CA LEU A 391 20.13 -6.39 1.13
C LEU A 391 20.27 -7.41 0.00
N LEU A 392 19.15 -7.90 -0.53
CA LEU A 392 19.15 -8.86 -1.63
C LEU A 392 19.76 -8.26 -2.90
N GLU A 393 19.33 -7.06 -3.31
CA GLU A 393 19.89 -6.35 -4.47
C GLU A 393 21.39 -6.12 -4.34
N THR A 394 21.83 -5.62 -3.19
CA THR A 394 23.26 -5.34 -2.94
C THR A 394 24.08 -6.62 -2.97
N THR A 395 23.55 -7.68 -2.39
CA THR A 395 24.20 -9.01 -2.36
C THR A 395 24.34 -9.59 -3.77
N GLN A 396 23.28 -9.52 -4.59
CA GLN A 396 23.30 -10.03 -5.96
C GLN A 396 24.23 -9.23 -6.88
N GLN A 397 24.45 -7.95 -6.58
CA GLN A 397 25.36 -7.08 -7.34
C GLN A 397 26.83 -7.21 -6.89
N ASP A 398 27.13 -7.82 -5.74
CA ASP A 398 28.50 -8.05 -5.31
C ASP A 398 29.16 -9.11 -6.22
N GLY A 399 30.14 -8.68 -7.02
CA GLY A 399 30.84 -9.54 -7.96
C GLY A 399 31.55 -10.74 -7.30
N ARG A 400 31.86 -10.68 -6.00
CA ARG A 400 32.44 -11.80 -5.26
C ARG A 400 31.40 -12.86 -4.94
N VAL A 401 30.23 -12.41 -4.46
CA VAL A 401 29.08 -13.28 -4.17
C VAL A 401 28.61 -13.94 -5.47
N ARG A 402 28.51 -13.17 -6.56
CA ARG A 402 28.10 -13.68 -7.88
C ARG A 402 29.02 -14.80 -8.40
N LYS A 403 30.34 -14.60 -8.32
CA LYS A 403 31.32 -15.63 -8.72
C LYS A 403 31.20 -16.91 -7.88
N LYS A 404 30.92 -16.78 -6.58
CA LYS A 404 30.72 -17.96 -5.71
C LYS A 404 29.38 -18.63 -5.99
N ALA A 405 28.34 -17.86 -6.27
CA ALA A 405 27.02 -18.35 -6.64
C ALA A 405 27.08 -19.23 -7.89
N GLU A 406 27.81 -18.82 -8.94
CA GLU A 406 27.97 -19.61 -10.18
C GLU A 406 28.45 -21.05 -9.91
N LYS A 407 29.38 -21.25 -8.96
CA LYS A 407 29.84 -22.58 -8.57
C LYS A 407 28.78 -23.34 -7.76
N ILE A 408 28.17 -22.69 -6.78
CA ILE A 408 27.15 -23.31 -5.91
C ILE A 408 25.90 -23.70 -6.71
N GLU A 409 25.51 -22.91 -7.70
CA GLU A 409 24.40 -23.19 -8.62
C GLU A 409 24.67 -24.45 -9.45
N HIS A 410 25.88 -24.59 -10.00
CA HIS A 410 26.28 -25.82 -10.68
C HIS A 410 26.22 -27.06 -9.76
N ASP A 411 26.70 -26.94 -8.52
CA ASP A 411 26.64 -28.04 -7.54
C ASP A 411 25.18 -28.36 -7.14
N LEU A 412 24.28 -27.37 -7.17
CA LEU A 412 22.85 -27.53 -6.88
C LEU A 412 22.13 -28.23 -8.04
N ASP A 413 22.38 -27.79 -9.28
CA ASP A 413 21.79 -28.36 -10.50
C ASP A 413 22.24 -29.81 -10.74
N SER A 414 23.47 -30.15 -10.34
CA SER A 414 24.01 -31.50 -10.39
C SER A 414 23.60 -32.39 -9.20
N GLY A 415 22.86 -31.84 -8.23
CA GLY A 415 22.37 -32.57 -7.05
C GLY A 415 23.44 -32.88 -5.99
N LEU A 416 24.60 -32.22 -6.05
CA LEU A 416 25.71 -32.39 -5.09
C LEU A 416 25.46 -31.66 -3.77
N ILE A 417 24.65 -30.59 -3.77
CA ILE A 417 24.29 -29.82 -2.58
C ILE A 417 22.79 -29.54 -2.52
N ALA A 418 22.21 -29.67 -1.32
CA ALA A 418 20.82 -29.30 -1.10
C ALA A 418 20.63 -27.77 -1.08
N PRO A 419 19.48 -27.22 -1.56
CA PRO A 419 19.24 -25.77 -1.58
C PRO A 419 19.45 -25.06 -0.24
N ARG A 420 19.13 -25.72 0.88
CA ARG A 420 19.35 -25.18 2.23
C ARG A 420 20.84 -24.96 2.53
N ASN A 421 21.68 -25.92 2.16
CA ASN A 421 23.13 -25.86 2.43
C ASN A 421 23.81 -24.88 1.48
N ALA A 422 23.42 -24.88 0.20
CA ALA A 422 23.85 -23.90 -0.80
C ALA A 422 23.60 -22.46 -0.33
N ALA A 423 22.41 -22.17 0.18
CA ALA A 423 22.09 -20.86 0.75
C ALA A 423 22.96 -20.51 1.97
N GLY A 424 23.29 -21.50 2.82
CA GLY A 424 24.18 -21.32 3.96
C GLY A 424 25.64 -20.99 3.55
N GLU A 425 26.15 -21.66 2.51
CA GLU A 425 27.49 -21.39 1.96
C GLU A 425 27.59 -20.04 1.24
N LEU A 426 26.50 -19.60 0.63
CA LEU A 426 26.40 -18.28 0.05
C LEU A 426 26.34 -17.22 1.16
N TRP A 427 25.57 -17.46 2.23
CA TRP A 427 25.50 -16.58 3.38
C TRP A 427 26.86 -16.38 4.08
N SER A 428 27.60 -17.46 4.33
CA SER A 428 28.94 -17.33 4.93
C SER A 428 29.87 -16.45 4.11
N SER A 429 29.80 -16.53 2.78
CA SER A 429 30.59 -15.66 1.90
C SER A 429 30.26 -14.18 2.00
N ILE A 430 29.00 -13.85 2.31
CA ILE A 430 28.56 -12.47 2.51
C ILE A 430 29.15 -11.96 3.83
N VAL A 431 29.08 -12.74 4.91
CA VAL A 431 29.54 -12.36 6.26
C VAL A 431 31.06 -12.33 6.39
N ASP A 432 31.79 -13.31 5.86
CA ASP A 432 33.25 -13.36 5.92
C ASP A 432 33.91 -12.19 5.17
N SER A 433 33.18 -11.60 4.21
CA SER A 433 33.62 -10.47 3.41
C SER A 433 33.66 -9.16 4.19
N THR A 434 32.83 -9.02 5.22
CA THR A 434 32.82 -7.88 6.15
C THR A 434 34.00 -7.93 7.13
N ASP A 435 34.44 -9.13 7.53
CA ASP A 435 35.54 -9.30 8.50
C ASP A 435 36.93 -9.10 7.87
N LYS A 436 37.15 -9.55 6.62
CA LYS A 436 38.44 -9.36 5.94
C LYS A 436 38.75 -7.90 5.59
N TYR A 437 37.74 -7.05 5.42
CA TYR A 437 37.92 -5.61 5.16
C TYR A 437 38.40 -4.84 6.41
N ASN A 438 38.11 -5.35 7.61
CA ASN A 438 38.56 -4.77 8.88
C ASN A 438 40.02 -5.15 9.24
N GLY A 439 40.59 -6.16 8.59
CA GLY A 439 41.94 -6.68 8.91
C GLY A 439 43.09 -6.11 8.10
N SER A 440 42.83 -5.33 7.03
CA SER A 440 43.88 -4.83 6.11
C SER A 440 44.20 -3.34 6.26
N LYS A 441 43.84 -2.70 7.38
CA LYS A 441 44.09 -1.27 7.66
C LYS A 441 44.95 -1.02 8.91
N THR A 442 45.62 -2.05 9.41
CA THR A 442 46.69 -1.92 10.39
C THR A 442 47.92 -2.57 9.81
N ASP A 443 48.70 -1.78 9.08
CA ASP A 443 50.16 -1.82 9.03
C ASP A 443 50.67 -0.46 8.52
#